data_AF-A0A7Y3X9D4-F1
#
_entry.id   AF-A0A7Y3X9D4-F1
#
_cell.length_a   1.000
_cell.length_b   1.000
_cell.length_c   1.000
_cell.angle_alpha   90.00
_cell.angle_beta   90.00
_cell.angle_gamma   90.00
#
_symmetry.space_group_name_H-M   'P 1'
#
loop_
_entity.id
_entity.type
_entity.pdbx_description
1 polymer ?
#
loop_
_entity_poly.entity_id
_entity_poly.type
_entity_poly.pdbx_seq_one_letter_code
_entity_poly.pdbx_strand_id
1 'polypeptide(L)'
;MALVKLQAEFSQLQSLYFSSFYSAKIAIKSLKIEKKDGSRNFDEPIISTSNSKKYNIPNGYTIHKFLGRRYLKQVREVIFVRVISSLEVFLIDSVKTLFMSRKDLFNRNEKVEFNYGELLSADSITEIWAKLIQRECRRLQNQGFLEMRKFYQQRLQIDFSKSSIALKKLEEMHDRRHLLVHRLGKTDAYYRHKYSDTSAQLEISEDYLLDALRTIENFASYIESEVIRLSKIARKANYNPRNYRVKIELTNIEEKATLILDPEYRVTLNNRDFLLDEIIEFRIGTDTELTLILAGATSDVCAYTEQLKRLENKKLLAIQERVILSKGFQCSLTDEQVTEIANRLPKQPWPKNIHKVIAQELGFSNNQVSTAILLILDSPEMFGAEDKIKG
;
A
#
# COMPACT_ATOMS: atom_id res chain seq x y z
N MET A 1 -2.39 2.23 2.38
CA MET A 1 -3.24 2.95 1.38
C MET A 1 -3.83 1.97 0.35
N ALA A 2 -3.08 0.96 -0.09
CA ALA A 2 -3.57 -0.06 -1.02
C ALA A 2 -4.75 -0.87 -0.43
N LEU A 3 -4.70 -1.28 0.84
CA LEU A 3 -5.80 -2.02 1.48
C LEU A 3 -7.10 -1.22 1.53
N VAL A 4 -7.03 0.09 1.81
CA VAL A 4 -8.23 0.96 1.83
C VAL A 4 -8.91 0.99 0.46
N LYS A 5 -8.14 1.08 -0.63
CA LYS A 5 -8.68 1.02 -2.00
C LYS A 5 -9.34 -0.33 -2.29
N LEU A 6 -8.72 -1.43 -1.86
CA LEU A 6 -9.28 -2.77 -1.99
C LEU A 6 -10.60 -2.93 -1.22
N GLN A 7 -10.65 -2.46 0.03
CA GLN A 7 -11.85 -2.52 0.88
C GLN A 7 -13.00 -1.67 0.34
N ALA A 8 -12.69 -0.49 -0.21
CA ALA A 8 -13.66 0.35 -0.88
C ALA A 8 -14.26 -0.36 -2.10
N GLU A 9 -13.42 -0.97 -2.94
CA GLU A 9 -13.86 -1.77 -4.08
C GLU A 9 -14.72 -2.97 -3.63
N PHE A 10 -14.35 -3.67 -2.56
CA PHE A 10 -15.14 -4.79 -2.02
C PHE A 10 -16.51 -4.34 -1.51
N SER A 11 -16.58 -3.19 -0.85
CA SER A 11 -17.83 -2.59 -0.40
C SER A 11 -18.75 -2.24 -1.58
N GLN A 12 -18.18 -1.71 -2.68
CA GLN A 12 -18.93 -1.44 -3.92
C GLN A 12 -19.43 -2.73 -4.57
N LEU A 13 -18.60 -3.77 -4.62
CA LEU A 13 -18.97 -5.08 -5.17
C LEU A 13 -20.06 -5.78 -4.35
N GLN A 14 -20.00 -5.71 -3.02
CA GLN A 14 -21.07 -6.20 -2.14
C GLN A 14 -22.37 -5.44 -2.36
N SER A 15 -22.30 -4.11 -2.46
CA SER A 15 -23.47 -3.26 -2.75
C SER A 15 -24.10 -3.60 -4.10
N LEU A 16 -23.27 -3.81 -5.13
CA LEU A 16 -23.70 -4.26 -6.45
C LEU A 16 -24.40 -5.63 -6.37
N TYR A 17 -23.84 -6.58 -5.62
CA TYR A 17 -24.43 -7.90 -5.42
C TYR A 17 -25.83 -7.80 -4.79
N PHE A 18 -25.94 -7.18 -3.63
CA PHE A 18 -27.21 -7.11 -2.89
C PHE A 18 -28.26 -6.29 -3.63
N SER A 19 -27.88 -5.21 -4.31
CA SER A 19 -28.78 -4.41 -5.14
C SER A 19 -29.30 -5.22 -6.33
N SER A 20 -28.43 -5.97 -7.00
CA SER A 20 -28.80 -6.85 -8.12
C SER A 20 -29.73 -7.98 -7.65
N PHE A 21 -29.44 -8.56 -6.49
CA PHE A 21 -30.24 -9.60 -5.88
C PHE A 21 -31.66 -9.12 -5.52
N TYR A 22 -31.75 -7.98 -4.84
CA TYR A 22 -33.02 -7.36 -4.48
C TYR A 22 -33.84 -6.99 -5.72
N SER A 23 -33.20 -6.36 -6.71
CA SER A 23 -33.84 -5.98 -7.98
C SER A 23 -34.36 -7.19 -8.75
N ALA A 24 -33.59 -8.27 -8.82
CA ALA A 24 -34.03 -9.50 -9.47
C ALA A 24 -35.23 -10.12 -8.75
N LYS A 25 -35.23 -10.15 -7.40
CA LYS A 25 -36.35 -10.65 -6.61
C LYS A 25 -37.63 -9.86 -6.85
N ILE A 26 -37.55 -8.52 -6.85
CA ILE A 26 -38.70 -7.67 -7.14
C ILE A 26 -39.19 -7.92 -8.56
N ALA A 27 -38.29 -7.87 -9.55
CA ALA A 27 -38.66 -8.05 -10.95
C ALA A 27 -39.34 -9.40 -11.21
N ILE A 28 -38.84 -10.48 -10.60
CA ILE A 28 -39.49 -11.81 -10.69
C ILE A 28 -40.89 -11.77 -10.06
N LYS A 29 -41.05 -11.13 -8.89
CA LYS A 29 -42.36 -11.02 -8.22
C LYS A 29 -43.35 -10.22 -9.08
N SER A 30 -42.93 -9.08 -9.62
CA SER A 30 -43.76 -8.25 -10.49
C SER A 30 -44.17 -8.99 -11.75
N LEU A 31 -43.24 -9.66 -12.43
CA LEU A 31 -43.55 -10.47 -13.62
C LEU A 31 -44.53 -11.61 -13.30
N LYS A 32 -44.47 -12.22 -12.11
CA LYS A 32 -45.45 -13.25 -11.72
C LYS A 32 -46.86 -12.67 -11.52
N ILE A 33 -46.96 -11.46 -10.99
CA ILE A 33 -48.24 -10.76 -10.81
C ILE A 33 -48.80 -10.39 -12.18
N GLU A 34 -48.01 -9.72 -13.02
CA GLU A 34 -48.38 -9.29 -14.38
C GLU A 34 -48.83 -10.48 -15.26
N LYS A 35 -48.23 -11.65 -15.06
CA LYS A 35 -48.64 -12.89 -15.74
C LYS A 35 -49.99 -13.40 -15.25
N LYS A 36 -50.25 -13.30 -13.95
CA LYS A 36 -51.45 -13.85 -13.31
C LYS A 36 -52.68 -12.99 -13.57
N ASP A 37 -52.52 -11.67 -13.56
CA ASP A 37 -53.60 -10.71 -13.78
C ASP A 37 -53.85 -10.41 -15.27
N GLY A 38 -52.95 -10.85 -16.16
CA GLY A 38 -53.07 -10.62 -17.60
C GLY A 38 -52.80 -9.16 -18.01
N SER A 39 -52.24 -8.34 -17.11
CA SER A 39 -51.94 -6.92 -17.36
C SER A 39 -50.84 -6.71 -18.40
N ARG A 40 -50.06 -7.75 -18.72
CA ARG A 40 -49.03 -7.73 -19.78
C ARG A 40 -49.14 -8.93 -20.71
N ASN A 41 -48.97 -8.67 -22.01
CA ASN A 41 -48.70 -9.72 -22.99
C ASN A 41 -47.25 -10.21 -22.87
N PHE A 42 -47.04 -11.44 -22.43
CA PHE A 42 -45.70 -12.01 -22.19
C PHE A 42 -44.94 -12.39 -23.46
N ASP A 43 -45.62 -12.44 -24.61
CA ASP A 43 -45.01 -12.70 -25.90
C ASP A 43 -44.37 -11.44 -26.50
N GLU A 44 -44.75 -10.26 -25.99
CA GLU A 44 -44.19 -8.99 -26.40
C GLU A 44 -42.88 -8.66 -25.64
N PRO A 45 -42.00 -7.84 -26.26
CA PRO A 45 -40.79 -7.35 -25.59
C PRO A 45 -41.13 -6.56 -24.32
N ILE A 46 -40.37 -6.79 -23.25
CA ILE A 46 -40.58 -6.07 -21.97
C ILE A 46 -40.34 -4.56 -22.11
N ILE A 47 -39.47 -4.16 -23.04
CA ILE A 47 -39.22 -2.75 -23.36
C ILE A 47 -39.48 -2.54 -24.84
N SER A 48 -40.45 -1.71 -25.17
CA SER A 48 -40.65 -1.23 -26.54
C SER A 48 -39.77 0.00 -26.75
N THR A 49 -38.68 -0.18 -27.50
CA THR A 49 -37.87 0.95 -28.01
C THR A 49 -37.99 1.00 -29.53
N SER A 50 -37.74 2.17 -30.13
CA SER A 50 -37.67 2.35 -31.58
C SER A 50 -36.69 1.39 -32.27
N ASN A 51 -35.73 0.84 -31.53
CA ASN A 51 -34.73 -0.12 -32.00
C ASN A 51 -34.96 -1.56 -31.52
N SER A 52 -36.12 -1.89 -30.98
CA SER A 52 -36.42 -3.21 -30.38
C SER A 52 -36.15 -4.40 -31.31
N LYS A 53 -36.44 -4.25 -32.61
CA LYS A 53 -36.15 -5.28 -33.64
C LYS A 53 -34.66 -5.51 -33.90
N LYS A 54 -33.80 -4.51 -33.63
CA LYS A 54 -32.34 -4.60 -33.84
C LYS A 54 -31.63 -5.33 -32.71
N TYR A 55 -32.16 -5.26 -31.49
CA TYR A 55 -31.47 -5.72 -30.27
C TYR A 55 -32.02 -7.01 -29.66
N ASN A 56 -32.93 -7.73 -30.34
CA ASN A 56 -33.56 -8.96 -29.85
C ASN A 56 -34.01 -8.83 -28.38
N ILE A 57 -34.78 -7.78 -28.08
CA ILE A 57 -35.22 -7.50 -26.71
C ILE A 57 -36.03 -8.69 -26.20
N PRO A 58 -35.65 -9.27 -25.05
CA PRO A 58 -36.30 -10.48 -24.54
C PRO A 58 -37.73 -10.19 -24.09
N ASN A 59 -38.61 -11.16 -24.33
CA ASN A 59 -39.99 -11.12 -23.88
C ASN A 59 -40.15 -11.48 -22.39
N GLY A 60 -41.37 -11.37 -21.89
CA GLY A 60 -41.74 -11.64 -20.50
C GLY A 60 -41.23 -13.00 -19.98
N TYR A 61 -41.44 -14.05 -20.77
CA TYR A 61 -41.00 -15.41 -20.44
C TYR A 61 -39.49 -15.55 -20.36
N THR A 62 -38.78 -14.95 -21.32
CA THR A 62 -37.32 -15.03 -21.44
C THR A 62 -36.65 -14.34 -20.26
N ILE A 63 -37.09 -13.12 -19.91
CA ILE A 63 -36.56 -12.41 -18.75
C ILE A 63 -36.87 -13.15 -17.46
N HIS A 64 -38.12 -13.60 -17.25
CA HIS A 64 -38.47 -14.33 -16.03
C HIS A 64 -37.57 -15.58 -15.84
N LYS A 65 -37.33 -16.35 -16.91
CA LYS A 65 -36.44 -17.52 -16.89
C LYS A 65 -34.98 -17.11 -16.65
N PHE A 66 -34.51 -16.04 -17.28
CA PHE A 66 -33.15 -15.54 -17.13
C PHE A 66 -32.88 -15.05 -15.70
N LEU A 67 -33.74 -14.18 -15.16
CA LEU A 67 -33.64 -13.67 -13.80
C LEU A 67 -33.66 -14.79 -12.77
N GLY A 68 -34.57 -15.76 -12.93
CA GLY A 68 -34.73 -16.85 -11.98
C GLY A 68 -33.65 -17.93 -12.00
N ARG A 69 -32.85 -18.05 -13.07
CA ARG A 69 -31.90 -19.17 -13.22
C ARG A 69 -30.45 -18.77 -13.52
N ARG A 70 -30.23 -17.66 -14.22
CA ARG A 70 -28.91 -17.33 -14.79
C ARG A 70 -28.36 -16.00 -14.32
N TYR A 71 -29.21 -15.00 -14.13
CA TYR A 71 -28.77 -13.64 -13.81
C TYR A 71 -27.91 -13.58 -12.55
N LEU A 72 -28.40 -14.08 -11.42
CA LEU A 72 -27.65 -14.04 -10.16
C LEU A 72 -26.38 -14.89 -10.20
N LYS A 73 -26.39 -16.00 -10.95
CA LYS A 73 -25.18 -16.79 -11.20
C LYS A 73 -24.12 -15.96 -11.93
N GLN A 74 -24.50 -15.29 -13.02
CA GLN A 74 -23.58 -14.44 -13.79
C GLN A 74 -23.08 -13.24 -12.98
N VAL A 75 -23.96 -12.61 -12.20
CA VAL A 75 -23.56 -11.51 -11.30
C VAL A 75 -22.50 -11.99 -10.31
N ARG A 76 -22.70 -13.15 -9.67
CA ARG A 76 -21.70 -13.72 -8.75
C ARG A 76 -20.37 -14.04 -9.45
N GLU A 77 -20.41 -14.61 -10.65
CA GLU A 77 -19.21 -14.90 -11.44
C GLU A 77 -18.42 -13.63 -11.81
N VAL A 78 -19.10 -12.58 -12.28
CA VAL A 78 -18.48 -11.29 -12.62
C VAL A 78 -17.88 -10.64 -11.38
N ILE A 79 -18.61 -10.61 -10.28
CA ILE A 79 -18.12 -10.04 -9.01
C ILE A 79 -16.91 -10.84 -8.53
N PHE A 80 -16.97 -12.17 -8.56
CA PHE A 80 -15.84 -13.02 -8.16
C PHE A 80 -14.59 -12.75 -8.99
N VAL A 81 -14.71 -12.66 -10.32
CA VAL A 81 -13.58 -12.30 -11.20
C VAL A 81 -12.99 -10.95 -10.81
N ARG A 82 -13.85 -9.97 -10.48
CA ARG A 82 -13.41 -8.63 -10.08
C ARG A 82 -12.74 -8.61 -8.71
N VAL A 83 -13.25 -9.37 -7.74
CA VAL A 83 -12.62 -9.57 -6.42
C VAL A 83 -11.17 -10.07 -6.55
N ILE A 84 -10.95 -11.12 -7.35
CA ILE A 84 -9.60 -11.69 -7.56
C ILE A 84 -8.69 -10.71 -8.30
N SER A 85 -9.22 -10.02 -9.31
CA SER A 85 -8.45 -9.03 -10.07
C SER A 85 -8.04 -7.85 -9.18
N SER A 86 -8.89 -7.42 -8.25
CA SER A 86 -8.57 -6.37 -7.30
C SER A 86 -7.49 -6.79 -6.30
N LEU A 87 -7.47 -8.07 -5.88
CA LEU A 87 -6.36 -8.62 -5.09
C LEU A 87 -5.03 -8.56 -5.87
N GLU A 88 -5.02 -8.95 -7.14
CA GLU A 88 -3.81 -8.90 -7.98
C GLU A 88 -3.27 -7.47 -8.08
N VAL A 89 -4.14 -6.48 -8.28
CA VAL A 89 -3.77 -5.06 -8.28
C VAL A 89 -3.22 -4.63 -6.91
N PHE A 90 -3.89 -5.00 -5.82
CA PHE A 90 -3.45 -4.69 -4.46
C PHE A 90 -2.04 -5.24 -4.17
N LEU A 91 -1.74 -6.47 -4.61
CA LEU A 91 -0.41 -7.05 -4.43
C LEU A 91 0.63 -6.24 -5.21
N ILE A 92 0.36 -5.89 -6.47
CA ILE A 92 1.27 -5.04 -7.24
C ILE A 92 1.49 -3.67 -6.58
N ASP A 93 0.44 -3.03 -6.10
CA ASP A 93 0.55 -1.72 -5.45
C ASP A 93 1.28 -1.80 -4.10
N SER A 94 1.18 -2.92 -3.39
CA SER A 94 1.97 -3.22 -2.20
C SER A 94 3.47 -3.33 -2.52
N VAL A 95 3.82 -3.99 -3.63
CA VAL A 95 5.21 -4.07 -4.12
C VAL A 95 5.74 -2.67 -4.46
N LYS A 96 4.97 -1.85 -5.19
CA LYS A 96 5.36 -0.46 -5.50
C LYS A 96 5.62 0.35 -4.24
N THR A 97 4.72 0.24 -3.26
CA THR A 97 4.83 0.95 -1.97
C THR A 97 6.11 0.58 -1.23
N LEU A 98 6.45 -0.71 -1.20
CA LEU A 98 7.71 -1.17 -0.60
C LEU A 98 8.93 -0.71 -1.39
N PHE A 99 8.86 -0.69 -2.72
CA PHE A 99 9.98 -0.21 -3.52
C PHE A 99 10.33 1.24 -3.22
N MET A 100 9.32 2.10 -3.13
CA MET A 100 9.52 3.52 -2.85
C MET A 100 10.21 3.74 -1.48
N SER A 101 9.98 2.87 -0.50
CA SER A 101 10.58 2.98 0.84
C SER A 101 11.86 2.13 1.04
N ARG A 102 12.07 1.08 0.24
CA ARG A 102 13.13 0.07 0.40
C ARG A 102 13.71 -0.33 -0.95
N LYS A 103 14.44 0.59 -1.59
CA LYS A 103 15.12 0.38 -2.88
C LYS A 103 16.12 -0.79 -2.82
N ASP A 104 16.69 -1.06 -1.64
CA ASP A 104 17.64 -2.15 -1.37
C ASP A 104 17.05 -3.55 -1.59
N LEU A 105 15.75 -3.75 -1.33
CA LEU A 105 15.07 -5.05 -1.55
C LEU A 105 15.02 -5.46 -3.03
N PHE A 106 15.32 -4.51 -3.92
CA PHE A 106 15.30 -4.68 -5.36
C PHE A 106 16.69 -4.55 -5.97
N ASN A 107 17.74 -4.42 -5.15
CA ASN A 107 19.11 -4.46 -5.63
C ASN A 107 19.42 -5.87 -6.16
N ARG A 108 19.78 -5.97 -7.45
CA ARG A 108 20.08 -7.23 -8.12
C ARG A 108 21.37 -7.11 -8.90
N ASN A 109 22.06 -8.24 -9.04
CA ASN A 109 23.15 -8.41 -10.00
C ASN A 109 22.62 -8.67 -11.44
N GLU A 110 21.31 -8.54 -11.66
CA GLU A 110 20.71 -8.67 -12.99
C GLU A 110 20.92 -7.39 -13.79
N LYS A 111 21.41 -7.53 -15.03
CA LYS A 111 21.57 -6.42 -15.95
C LYS A 111 20.19 -5.96 -16.41
N VAL A 112 19.91 -4.67 -16.27
CA VAL A 112 18.76 -4.04 -16.90
C VAL A 112 19.24 -3.20 -18.06
N GLU A 113 18.76 -3.53 -19.26
CA GLU A 113 19.08 -2.79 -20.48
C GLU A 113 18.04 -1.69 -20.71
N PHE A 114 18.55 -0.49 -20.98
CA PHE A 114 17.81 0.67 -21.46
C PHE A 114 18.35 1.05 -22.83
N ASN A 115 17.47 1.51 -23.72
CA ASN A 115 17.94 2.10 -24.96
C ASN A 115 18.45 3.54 -24.72
N TYR A 116 19.31 4.04 -25.61
CA TYR A 116 19.86 5.41 -25.47
C TYR A 116 18.77 6.48 -25.40
N GLY A 117 17.69 6.33 -26.15
CA GLY A 117 16.57 7.28 -26.14
C GLY A 117 15.87 7.35 -24.78
N GLU A 118 15.66 6.21 -24.11
CA GLU A 118 15.02 6.11 -22.80
C GLU A 118 15.84 6.75 -21.69
N LEU A 119 17.17 6.65 -21.77
CA LEU A 119 18.08 7.28 -20.82
C LEU A 119 18.17 8.79 -21.06
N LEU A 120 18.28 9.22 -22.32
CA LEU A 120 18.36 10.63 -22.67
C LEU A 120 17.04 11.37 -22.48
N SER A 121 15.91 10.66 -22.55
CA SER A 121 14.58 11.22 -22.29
C SER A 121 14.21 11.23 -20.81
N ALA A 122 15.06 10.71 -19.91
CA ALA A 122 14.79 10.72 -18.49
C ALA A 122 15.27 12.05 -17.90
N ASP A 123 14.34 12.81 -17.30
CA ASP A 123 14.64 14.12 -16.71
C ASP A 123 15.38 13.97 -15.36
N SER A 124 15.32 12.77 -14.77
CA SER A 124 15.97 12.48 -13.49
C SER A 124 16.30 10.99 -13.32
N ILE A 125 17.21 10.70 -12.37
CA ILE A 125 17.48 9.34 -11.91
C ILE A 125 16.21 8.71 -11.32
N THR A 126 15.34 9.50 -10.69
CA THR A 126 14.07 9.02 -10.13
C THR A 126 13.13 8.52 -11.21
N GLU A 127 13.10 9.17 -12.38
CA GLU A 127 12.31 8.70 -13.52
C GLU A 127 12.84 7.34 -14.04
N ILE A 128 14.16 7.15 -14.07
CA ILE A 128 14.77 5.86 -14.39
C ILE A 128 14.31 4.80 -13.36
N TRP A 129 14.33 5.12 -12.07
CA TRP A 129 13.79 4.24 -11.03
C TRP A 129 12.31 3.94 -11.23
N ALA A 130 11.47 4.93 -11.53
CA ALA A 130 10.05 4.74 -11.79
C ALA A 130 9.81 3.80 -12.97
N LYS A 131 10.58 3.95 -14.06
CA LYS A 131 10.53 3.05 -15.22
C LYS A 131 10.94 1.62 -14.84
N LEU A 132 11.97 1.43 -14.01
CA LEU A 132 12.36 0.11 -13.49
C LEU A 132 11.24 -0.54 -12.68
N ILE A 133 10.66 0.20 -11.74
CA ILE A 133 9.56 -0.27 -10.89
C ILE A 133 8.38 -0.71 -11.76
N GLN A 134 8.00 0.14 -12.72
CA GLN A 134 6.88 -0.14 -13.60
C GLN A 134 7.12 -1.39 -14.46
N ARG A 135 8.33 -1.57 -14.98
CA ARG A 135 8.71 -2.77 -15.74
C ARG A 135 8.60 -4.03 -14.89
N GLU A 136 9.10 -4.01 -13.66
CA GLU A 136 9.01 -5.15 -12.74
C GLU A 136 7.57 -5.45 -12.31
N CYS A 137 6.79 -4.42 -11.97
CA CYS A 137 5.39 -4.58 -11.61
C CYS A 137 4.57 -5.15 -12.76
N ARG A 138 4.79 -4.67 -13.99
CA ARG A 138 4.12 -5.19 -15.19
C ARG A 138 4.50 -6.63 -15.47
N ARG A 139 5.78 -6.98 -15.28
CA ARG A 139 6.25 -8.38 -15.39
C ARG A 139 5.54 -9.28 -14.39
N LEU A 140 5.46 -8.87 -13.11
CA LEU A 140 4.78 -9.62 -12.07
C LEU A 140 3.30 -9.82 -12.36
N GLN A 141 2.61 -8.77 -12.81
CA GLN A 141 1.18 -8.80 -13.13
C GLN A 141 0.85 -9.85 -14.21
N ASN A 142 1.75 -10.05 -15.18
CA ASN A 142 1.53 -10.96 -16.30
C ASN A 142 1.88 -12.43 -15.99
N GLN A 143 2.58 -12.72 -14.89
CA GLN A 143 3.10 -14.06 -14.58
C GLN A 143 2.15 -14.91 -13.71
N GLY A 144 1.07 -14.31 -13.18
CA GLY A 144 0.08 -15.00 -12.37
C GLY A 144 0.47 -15.19 -10.90
N PHE A 145 -0.44 -15.79 -10.13
CA PHE A 145 -0.36 -15.84 -8.66
C PHE A 145 0.84 -16.63 -8.12
N LEU A 146 1.23 -17.72 -8.79
CA LEU A 146 2.36 -18.55 -8.33
C LEU A 146 3.68 -17.78 -8.35
N GLU A 147 3.94 -17.03 -9.43
CA GLU A 147 5.14 -16.21 -9.57
C GLU A 147 5.09 -15.00 -8.65
N MET A 148 3.89 -14.41 -8.45
CA MET A 148 3.68 -13.40 -7.41
C MET A 148 4.09 -13.90 -6.03
N ARG A 149 3.66 -15.11 -5.64
CA ARG A 149 4.04 -15.73 -4.36
C ARG A 149 5.55 -15.90 -4.24
N LYS A 150 6.20 -16.49 -5.26
CA LYS A 150 7.66 -16.69 -5.26
C LYS A 150 8.38 -15.36 -5.10
N PHE A 151 7.91 -14.33 -5.79
CA PHE A 151 8.47 -12.98 -5.69
C PHE A 151 8.39 -12.44 -4.25
N TYR A 152 7.21 -12.47 -3.64
CA TYR A 152 7.03 -12.01 -2.26
C TYR A 152 7.93 -12.77 -1.27
N GLN A 153 8.02 -14.09 -1.42
CA GLN A 153 8.83 -14.91 -0.53
C GLN A 153 10.33 -14.64 -0.71
N GLN A 154 10.83 -14.62 -1.95
CA GLN A 154 12.26 -14.53 -2.24
C GLN A 154 12.79 -13.10 -2.13
N ARG A 155 12.01 -12.09 -2.54
CA ARG A 155 12.45 -10.70 -2.64
C ARG A 155 12.04 -9.88 -1.43
N LEU A 156 10.80 -10.05 -0.99
CA LEU A 156 10.26 -9.27 0.12
C LEU A 156 10.38 -9.99 1.46
N GLN A 157 10.78 -11.27 1.45
CA GLN A 157 10.80 -12.14 2.65
C GLN A 157 9.43 -12.24 3.32
N ILE A 158 8.35 -12.09 2.53
CA ILE A 158 6.97 -12.24 2.97
C ILE A 158 6.48 -13.61 2.53
N ASP A 159 6.18 -14.46 3.50
CA ASP A 159 5.73 -15.83 3.24
C ASP A 159 4.21 -15.93 3.36
N PHE A 160 3.53 -16.11 2.23
CA PHE A 160 2.06 -16.22 2.19
C PHE A 160 1.52 -17.37 3.03
N SER A 161 2.32 -18.42 3.26
CA SER A 161 1.91 -19.56 4.09
C SER A 161 1.79 -19.24 5.58
N LYS A 162 2.38 -18.12 6.03
CA LYS A 162 2.24 -17.64 7.41
C LYS A 162 0.95 -16.86 7.66
N SER A 163 0.18 -16.57 6.61
CA SER A 163 -1.17 -16.04 6.79
C SER A 163 -2.08 -17.08 7.44
N SER A 164 -3.14 -16.63 8.11
CA SER A 164 -4.17 -17.54 8.65
C SER A 164 -4.98 -18.26 7.56
N ILE A 165 -4.76 -17.90 6.29
CA ILE A 165 -5.48 -18.43 5.14
C ILE A 165 -4.68 -19.55 4.49
N ALA A 166 -5.33 -20.69 4.28
CA ALA A 166 -4.73 -21.81 3.57
C ALA A 166 -4.37 -21.40 2.14
N LEU A 167 -3.10 -21.52 1.78
CA LEU A 167 -2.58 -21.12 0.46
C LEU A 167 -3.28 -21.83 -0.70
N LYS A 168 -3.64 -23.11 -0.53
CA LYS A 168 -4.39 -23.89 -1.52
C LYS A 168 -5.75 -23.25 -1.87
N LYS A 169 -6.38 -22.59 -0.89
CA LYS A 169 -7.65 -21.89 -1.07
C LYS A 169 -7.48 -20.66 -1.97
N LEU A 170 -6.43 -19.87 -1.75
CA LEU A 170 -6.10 -18.74 -2.61
C LEU A 170 -5.78 -19.19 -4.04
N GLU A 171 -4.96 -20.24 -4.19
CA GLU A 171 -4.66 -20.83 -5.50
C GLU A 171 -5.92 -21.28 -6.24
N GLU A 172 -6.85 -21.96 -5.54
CA GLU A 172 -8.14 -22.35 -6.12
C GLU A 172 -8.93 -21.15 -6.63
N MET A 173 -8.95 -20.06 -5.88
CA MET A 173 -9.66 -18.85 -6.27
C MET A 173 -9.10 -18.23 -7.55
N HIS A 174 -7.77 -18.16 -7.70
CA HIS A 174 -7.13 -17.70 -8.93
C HIS A 174 -7.39 -18.66 -10.11
N ASP A 175 -7.33 -19.98 -9.88
CA ASP A 175 -7.62 -20.98 -10.92
C ASP A 175 -9.08 -20.90 -11.39
N ARG A 176 -10.04 -20.74 -10.47
CA ARG A 176 -11.45 -20.50 -10.81
C ARG A 176 -11.63 -19.23 -11.64
N ARG A 177 -10.97 -18.13 -11.27
CA ARG A 177 -11.00 -16.88 -12.05
C ARG A 177 -10.44 -17.12 -13.45
N HIS A 178 -9.33 -17.85 -13.58
CA HIS A 178 -8.76 -18.20 -14.87
C HIS A 178 -9.76 -18.98 -15.74
N LEU A 179 -10.43 -19.99 -15.19
CA LEU A 179 -11.44 -20.78 -15.91
C LEU A 179 -12.68 -19.94 -16.30
N LEU A 180 -13.14 -19.04 -15.43
CA LEU A 180 -14.25 -18.14 -15.73
C LEU A 180 -13.91 -17.19 -16.89
N VAL A 181 -12.72 -16.58 -16.87
CA VAL A 181 -12.29 -15.59 -17.86
C VAL A 181 -11.90 -16.24 -19.20
N HIS A 182 -11.12 -17.30 -19.18
CA HIS A 182 -10.51 -17.85 -20.39
C HIS A 182 -11.26 -19.05 -20.95
N ARG A 183 -12.16 -19.68 -20.18
CA ARG A 183 -12.86 -20.91 -20.58
C ARG A 183 -14.36 -20.88 -20.33
N LEU A 184 -14.93 -19.69 -20.11
CA LEU A 184 -16.36 -19.49 -19.86
C LEU A 184 -16.88 -20.38 -18.73
N GLY A 185 -16.03 -20.62 -17.72
CA GLY A 185 -16.33 -21.46 -16.56
C GLY A 185 -16.22 -22.97 -16.79
N LYS A 186 -15.80 -23.46 -17.97
CA LYS A 186 -15.62 -24.90 -18.21
C LYS A 186 -14.35 -25.41 -17.52
N THR A 187 -14.47 -26.46 -16.71
CA THR A 187 -13.33 -27.10 -16.04
C THR A 187 -12.58 -28.05 -16.99
N ASP A 188 -11.28 -28.24 -16.81
CA ASP A 188 -10.50 -29.32 -17.44
C ASP A 188 -10.19 -30.45 -16.46
N ALA A 189 -9.60 -31.52 -16.99
CA ALA A 189 -9.10 -32.64 -16.20
C ALA A 189 -8.07 -32.20 -15.15
N TYR A 190 -7.23 -31.21 -15.46
CA TYR A 190 -6.22 -30.72 -14.52
C TYR A 190 -6.85 -30.08 -13.28
N TYR A 191 -7.77 -29.13 -13.45
CA TYR A 191 -8.50 -28.48 -12.36
C TYR A 191 -9.30 -29.51 -11.54
N ARG A 192 -10.06 -30.37 -12.24
CA ARG A 192 -10.88 -31.41 -11.61
C ARG A 192 -10.06 -32.36 -10.76
N HIS A 193 -8.89 -32.78 -11.24
CA HIS A 193 -7.97 -33.61 -10.48
C HIS A 193 -7.35 -32.84 -9.30
N LYS A 194 -6.88 -31.60 -9.51
CA LYS A 194 -6.20 -30.77 -8.50
C LYS A 194 -7.09 -30.46 -7.28
N TYR A 195 -8.39 -30.23 -7.52
CA TYR A 195 -9.35 -29.84 -6.48
C TYR A 195 -10.39 -30.91 -6.16
N SER A 196 -10.27 -32.11 -6.76
CA SER A 196 -11.25 -33.20 -6.59
C SER A 196 -12.68 -32.78 -6.94
N ASP A 197 -12.84 -31.94 -7.97
CA ASP A 197 -14.13 -31.47 -8.47
C ASP A 197 -14.57 -32.32 -9.67
N THR A 198 -15.82 -32.78 -9.67
CA THR A 198 -16.40 -33.57 -10.78
C THR A 198 -17.20 -32.71 -11.77
N SER A 199 -17.43 -31.44 -11.45
CA SER A 199 -18.32 -30.55 -12.19
C SER A 199 -17.70 -30.16 -13.52
N ALA A 200 -18.44 -30.31 -14.62
CA ALA A 200 -18.00 -29.89 -15.96
C ALA A 200 -17.99 -28.35 -16.12
N GLN A 201 -18.78 -27.65 -15.31
CA GLN A 201 -18.89 -26.20 -15.31
C GLN A 201 -18.78 -25.69 -13.88
N LEU A 202 -17.98 -24.64 -13.68
CA LEU A 202 -17.88 -23.95 -12.42
C LEU A 202 -19.20 -23.27 -12.06
N GLU A 203 -19.45 -23.24 -10.76
CA GLU A 203 -20.48 -22.41 -10.18
C GLU A 203 -19.90 -21.66 -8.98
N ILE A 204 -20.17 -20.36 -8.94
CA ILE A 204 -19.90 -19.52 -7.79
C ILE A 204 -21.20 -19.41 -6.99
N SER A 205 -21.28 -20.16 -5.89
CA SER A 205 -22.38 -20.03 -4.94
C SER A 205 -22.28 -18.70 -4.19
N GLU A 206 -23.36 -18.30 -3.53
CA GLU A 206 -23.38 -17.07 -2.71
C GLU A 206 -22.42 -17.21 -1.53
N ASP A 207 -22.49 -18.33 -0.82
CA ASP A 207 -21.59 -18.63 0.30
C ASP A 207 -20.13 -18.61 -0.13
N TYR A 208 -19.81 -19.19 -1.29
CA TYR A 208 -18.45 -19.18 -1.83
C TYR A 208 -17.98 -17.76 -2.15
N LEU A 209 -18.84 -16.92 -2.74
CA LEU A 209 -18.49 -15.53 -3.04
C LEU A 209 -18.22 -14.72 -1.77
N LEU A 210 -19.10 -14.84 -0.77
CA LEU A 210 -18.96 -14.12 0.50
C LEU A 210 -17.74 -14.60 1.30
N ASP A 211 -17.47 -15.90 1.29
CA ASP A 211 -16.26 -16.48 1.86
C ASP A 211 -15.00 -16.02 1.13
N ALA A 212 -15.03 -15.90 -0.20
CA ALA A 212 -13.91 -15.39 -0.99
C ALA A 212 -13.58 -13.93 -0.63
N LEU A 213 -14.59 -13.06 -0.53
CA LEU A 213 -14.42 -11.67 -0.09
C LEU A 213 -13.70 -11.59 1.27
N ARG A 214 -14.22 -12.32 2.27
CA ARG A 214 -13.62 -12.35 3.62
C ARG A 214 -12.20 -12.92 3.63
N THR A 215 -12.00 -14.03 2.91
CA THR A 215 -10.71 -14.71 2.80
C THR A 215 -9.66 -13.76 2.23
N ILE A 216 -10.01 -13.03 1.18
CA ILE A 216 -9.09 -12.13 0.49
C ILE A 216 -8.83 -10.87 1.31
N GLU A 217 -9.83 -10.32 1.99
CA GLU A 217 -9.65 -9.19 2.89
C GLU A 217 -8.70 -9.52 4.06
N ASN A 218 -8.88 -10.70 4.67
CA ASN A 218 -7.97 -11.18 5.72
C ASN A 218 -6.55 -11.39 5.20
N PHE A 219 -6.41 -11.99 4.01
CA PHE A 219 -5.11 -12.17 3.38
C PHE A 219 -4.44 -10.83 3.03
N ALA A 220 -5.19 -9.87 2.47
CA ALA A 220 -4.69 -8.54 2.15
C ALA A 220 -4.26 -7.77 3.42
N SER A 221 -5.00 -7.93 4.51
CA SER A 221 -4.65 -7.34 5.82
C SER A 221 -3.33 -7.89 6.35
N TYR A 222 -3.10 -9.21 6.22
CA TYR A 222 -1.81 -9.83 6.53
C TYR A 222 -0.68 -9.22 5.69
N ILE A 223 -0.88 -9.08 4.37
CA ILE A 223 0.13 -8.50 3.48
C ILE A 223 0.42 -7.03 3.84
N GLU A 224 -0.60 -6.20 4.08
CA GLU A 224 -0.40 -4.79 4.49
C GLU A 224 0.39 -4.72 5.80
N SER A 225 0.13 -5.63 6.77
CA SER A 225 0.88 -5.66 8.02
C SER A 225 2.37 -5.98 7.82
N GLU A 226 2.70 -6.93 6.95
CA GLU A 226 4.09 -7.29 6.62
C GLU A 226 4.79 -6.17 5.84
N VAL A 227 4.08 -5.55 4.89
CA VAL A 227 4.56 -4.37 4.16
C VAL A 227 4.90 -3.23 5.11
N ILE A 228 4.01 -2.95 6.07
CA ILE A 228 4.23 -1.92 7.10
C ILE A 228 5.43 -2.29 7.97
N ARG A 229 5.56 -3.56 8.38
CA ARG A 229 6.70 -4.05 9.17
C ARG A 229 8.02 -3.82 8.46
N LEU A 230 8.13 -4.22 7.19
CA LEU A 230 9.35 -4.03 6.38
C LEU A 230 9.67 -2.55 6.14
N SER A 231 8.64 -1.73 5.92
CA SER A 231 8.77 -0.29 5.79
C SER A 231 9.27 0.36 7.09
N LYS A 232 8.84 -0.13 8.27
CA LYS A 232 9.32 0.35 9.57
C LYS A 232 10.77 -0.04 9.84
N ILE A 233 11.19 -1.24 9.44
CA ILE A 233 12.60 -1.68 9.55
C ILE A 233 13.50 -0.75 8.72
N ALA A 234 13.04 -0.33 7.52
CA ALA A 234 13.71 0.71 6.72
C ALA A 234 13.98 1.98 7.53
N ARG A 235 12.92 2.46 8.20
CA ARG A 235 12.95 3.72 8.95
C ARG A 235 13.88 3.63 10.15
N LYS A 236 13.91 2.49 10.86
CA LYS A 236 14.89 2.28 11.94
C LYS A 236 16.32 2.21 11.42
N ALA A 237 16.57 1.57 10.28
CA ALA A 237 17.92 1.50 9.69
C ALA A 237 18.42 2.86 9.18
N ASN A 238 17.53 3.73 8.70
CA ASN A 238 17.85 5.09 8.25
C ASN A 238 17.70 6.15 9.35
N TYR A 239 17.30 5.75 10.57
CA TYR A 239 17.17 6.67 11.69
C TYR A 239 18.57 7.07 12.16
N ASN A 240 18.96 8.29 11.83
CA ASN A 240 20.13 8.93 12.40
C ASN A 240 19.65 9.87 13.52
N PRO A 241 19.89 9.56 14.80
CA PRO A 241 19.46 10.41 15.91
C PRO A 241 20.18 11.77 15.96
N ARG A 242 21.20 11.97 15.12
CA ARG A 242 21.83 13.28 14.90
C ARG A 242 21.00 14.18 13.98
N ASN A 243 20.02 13.64 13.26
CA ASN A 243 19.19 14.42 12.36
C ASN A 243 18.16 15.27 13.12
N TYR A 244 17.94 16.48 12.64
CA TYR A 244 16.83 17.32 13.07
C TYR A 244 15.52 16.76 12.49
N ARG A 245 14.49 16.63 13.34
CA ARG A 245 13.21 16.01 12.97
C ARG A 245 12.03 16.92 13.30
N VAL A 246 11.13 17.09 12.34
CA VAL A 246 9.91 17.87 12.52
C VAL A 246 8.72 17.17 11.89
N LYS A 247 7.61 17.07 12.64
CA LYS A 247 6.30 16.69 12.15
C LYS A 247 5.54 17.93 11.71
N ILE A 248 4.92 17.87 10.54
CA ILE A 248 4.11 18.96 9.97
C ILE A 248 2.79 18.36 9.49
N GLU A 249 1.68 18.94 9.93
CA GLU A 249 0.34 18.60 9.45
C GLU A 249 -0.21 19.73 8.59
N LEU A 250 -0.57 19.40 7.35
CA LEU A 250 -1.05 20.32 6.33
C LEU A 250 -2.50 20.01 5.98
N THR A 251 -3.30 21.05 5.75
CA THR A 251 -4.69 20.93 5.26
C THR A 251 -4.99 22.01 4.22
N ASN A 252 -6.14 21.92 3.54
CA ASN A 252 -6.58 22.88 2.51
C ASN A 252 -5.54 23.11 1.41
N ILE A 253 -4.88 22.04 0.98
CA ILE A 253 -3.82 22.10 -0.02
C ILE A 253 -4.44 22.39 -1.40
N GLU A 254 -4.09 23.54 -1.99
CA GLU A 254 -4.48 23.88 -3.36
C GLU A 254 -3.61 23.14 -4.38
N GLU A 255 -4.14 22.93 -5.59
CA GLU A 255 -3.45 22.26 -6.70
C GLU A 255 -2.06 22.85 -6.96
N LYS A 256 -1.90 24.18 -6.86
CA LYS A 256 -0.61 24.88 -7.06
C LYS A 256 0.44 24.54 -6.00
N ALA A 257 0.02 24.15 -4.79
CA ALA A 257 0.94 23.79 -3.71
C ALA A 257 1.43 22.34 -3.83
N THR A 258 0.70 21.48 -4.56
CA THR A 258 1.04 20.05 -4.69
C THR A 258 2.45 19.82 -5.25
N LEU A 259 2.91 20.68 -6.17
CA LEU A 259 4.25 20.61 -6.75
C LEU A 259 5.37 20.71 -5.70
N ILE A 260 5.20 21.52 -4.65
CA ILE A 260 6.21 21.70 -3.58
C ILE A 260 6.14 20.56 -2.56
N LEU A 261 5.03 19.83 -2.53
CA LEU A 261 4.82 18.66 -1.68
C LEU A 261 5.21 17.35 -2.40
N ASP A 262 5.65 17.44 -3.66
CA ASP A 262 6.14 16.32 -4.44
C ASP A 262 7.52 15.88 -3.92
N PRO A 263 7.75 14.59 -3.64
CA PRO A 263 9.08 14.09 -3.24
C PRO A 263 10.22 14.48 -4.19
N GLU A 264 9.94 14.67 -5.48
CA GLU A 264 10.94 15.10 -6.48
C GLU A 264 11.16 16.62 -6.52
N TYR A 265 10.45 17.38 -5.68
CA TYR A 265 10.62 18.82 -5.60
C TYR A 265 12.06 19.19 -5.18
N ARG A 266 12.73 20.03 -5.98
CA ARG A 266 14.06 20.54 -5.67
C ARG A 266 13.98 21.76 -4.76
N VAL A 267 14.66 21.66 -3.63
CA VAL A 267 14.82 22.76 -2.67
C VAL A 267 16.23 23.32 -2.81
N THR A 268 16.32 24.62 -3.11
CA THR A 268 17.59 25.35 -3.19
C THR A 268 17.82 26.15 -1.90
N LEU A 269 18.94 25.90 -1.22
CA LEU A 269 19.39 26.65 -0.05
C LEU A 269 20.91 26.84 -0.08
N ASN A 270 21.40 28.07 0.04
CA ASN A 270 22.83 28.38 0.20
C ASN A 270 23.74 27.68 -0.83
N ASN A 271 23.36 27.72 -2.11
CA ASN A 271 24.06 27.05 -3.23
C ASN A 271 24.11 25.52 -3.15
N ARG A 272 23.29 24.91 -2.30
CA ARG A 272 23.03 23.48 -2.30
C ARG A 272 21.60 23.24 -2.76
N ASP A 273 21.46 22.34 -3.74
CA ASP A 273 20.19 21.79 -4.16
C ASP A 273 20.03 20.40 -3.55
N PHE A 274 18.84 20.09 -3.03
CA PHE A 274 18.48 18.76 -2.59
C PHE A 274 17.03 18.44 -2.98
N LEU A 275 16.72 17.16 -3.15
CA LEU A 275 15.35 16.71 -3.38
C LEU A 275 14.60 16.60 -2.06
N LEU A 276 13.31 16.88 -2.07
CA LEU A 276 12.47 16.74 -0.89
C LEU A 276 12.50 15.30 -0.32
N ASP A 277 12.57 14.27 -1.18
CA ASP A 277 12.72 12.85 -0.80
C ASP A 277 13.95 12.60 0.09
N GLU A 278 15.00 13.43 0.00
CA GLU A 278 16.20 13.30 0.85
C GLU A 278 15.93 13.66 2.31
N ILE A 279 14.91 14.47 2.58
CA ILE A 279 14.54 14.88 3.94
C ILE A 279 13.18 14.36 4.38
N ILE A 280 12.39 13.71 3.51
CA ILE A 280 11.14 13.05 3.92
C ILE A 280 11.47 11.73 4.61
N GLU A 281 11.20 11.66 5.90
CA GLU A 281 11.22 10.40 6.66
C GLU A 281 9.86 9.68 6.56
N PHE A 282 8.77 10.44 6.57
CA PHE A 282 7.41 9.93 6.48
C PHE A 282 6.49 10.90 5.76
N ARG A 283 5.59 10.33 4.96
CA ARG A 283 4.53 11.05 4.28
C ARG A 283 3.27 10.19 4.30
N ILE A 284 2.16 10.74 4.78
CA ILE A 284 0.84 10.09 4.76
C ILE A 284 -0.24 11.14 4.56
N GLY A 285 -1.22 10.86 3.72
CA GLY A 285 -2.31 11.80 3.47
C GLY A 285 -2.97 11.62 2.11
N THR A 286 -3.85 12.57 1.81
CA THR A 286 -4.54 12.77 0.53
C THR A 286 -4.10 14.09 -0.10
N ASP A 287 -4.71 14.46 -1.22
CA ASP A 287 -4.42 15.72 -1.91
C ASP A 287 -4.86 16.96 -1.11
N THR A 288 -5.74 16.80 -0.13
CA THR A 288 -6.29 17.90 0.69
C THR A 288 -5.68 17.98 2.10
N GLU A 289 -5.18 16.86 2.62
CA GLU A 289 -4.65 16.72 3.99
C GLU A 289 -3.38 15.87 3.96
N LEU A 290 -2.28 16.38 4.53
CA LEU A 290 -0.98 15.72 4.45
C LEU A 290 -0.19 15.85 5.75
N THR A 291 0.25 14.73 6.30
CA THR A 291 1.21 14.67 7.40
C THR A 291 2.59 14.32 6.85
N LEU A 292 3.56 15.17 7.16
CA LEU A 292 4.98 14.99 6.84
C LEU A 292 5.79 14.83 8.12
N ILE A 293 6.72 13.88 8.14
CA ILE A 293 7.84 13.87 9.07
C ILE A 293 9.08 14.09 8.24
N LEU A 294 9.77 15.18 8.52
CA LEU A 294 11.02 15.52 7.86
C LEU A 294 12.18 15.19 8.80
N ALA A 295 13.23 14.58 8.28
CA ALA A 295 14.45 14.26 9.01
C ALA A 295 15.67 14.52 8.14
N GLY A 296 16.63 15.30 8.65
CA GLY A 296 17.87 15.56 7.93
C GLY A 296 18.74 16.59 8.64
N ALA A 297 19.62 17.25 7.89
CA ALA A 297 20.35 18.40 8.39
C ALA A 297 19.37 19.52 8.78
N THR A 298 19.63 20.16 9.92
CA THR A 298 18.77 21.24 10.44
C THR A 298 18.57 22.36 9.41
N SER A 299 19.60 22.69 8.62
CA SER A 299 19.52 23.68 7.55
C SER A 299 18.48 23.33 6.50
N ASP A 300 18.50 22.08 6.05
CA ASP A 300 17.73 21.60 4.89
C ASP A 300 16.25 21.49 5.28
N VAL A 301 15.99 20.88 6.44
CA VAL A 301 14.63 20.78 6.99
C VAL A 301 14.04 22.16 7.26
N CYS A 302 14.80 23.06 7.91
CA CYS A 302 14.33 24.42 8.17
C CYS A 302 14.03 25.19 6.89
N ALA A 303 14.88 25.10 5.88
CA ALA A 303 14.68 25.76 4.59
C ALA A 303 13.38 25.32 3.92
N TYR A 304 13.11 24.02 3.89
CA TYR A 304 11.85 23.52 3.35
C TYR A 304 10.65 23.96 4.19
N THR A 305 10.75 23.94 5.53
CA THR A 305 9.65 24.44 6.39
C THR A 305 9.35 25.92 6.18
N GLU A 306 10.36 26.74 5.86
CA GLU A 306 10.15 28.15 5.50
C GLU A 306 9.43 28.30 4.15
N GLN A 307 9.67 27.42 3.19
CA GLN A 307 8.89 27.40 1.95
C GLN A 307 7.41 27.07 2.21
N LEU A 308 7.12 26.08 3.06
CA LEU A 308 5.74 25.76 3.45
C LEU A 308 5.05 26.95 4.10
N LYS A 309 5.72 27.68 5.00
CA LYS A 309 5.18 28.92 5.58
C LYS A 309 4.91 30.00 4.52
N ARG A 310 5.75 30.12 3.49
CA ARG A 310 5.49 31.07 2.38
C ARG A 310 4.23 30.70 1.61
N LEU A 311 3.93 29.41 1.44
CA LEU A 311 2.69 28.95 0.81
C LEU A 311 1.47 29.19 1.70
N GLU A 312 1.62 28.96 3.01
CA GLU A 312 0.60 29.29 4.01
C GLU A 312 0.25 30.78 3.99
N ASN A 313 1.25 31.65 3.96
CA ASN A 313 1.05 33.11 3.85
C ASN A 313 0.33 33.51 2.56
N LYS A 314 0.48 32.73 1.48
CA LYS A 314 -0.24 32.90 0.22
C LYS A 314 -1.61 32.23 0.21
N LYS A 315 -2.02 31.58 1.31
CA LYS A 315 -3.26 30.82 1.47
C LYS A 315 -3.41 29.64 0.51
N LEU A 316 -2.28 29.09 0.03
CA LEU A 316 -2.29 27.93 -0.88
C LEU A 316 -2.32 26.59 -0.11
N LEU A 317 -2.10 26.63 1.20
CA LEU A 317 -2.23 25.53 2.16
C LEU A 317 -2.40 26.12 3.56
N ALA A 318 -2.72 25.29 4.55
CA ALA A 318 -2.74 25.65 5.97
C ALA A 318 -1.90 24.67 6.79
N ILE A 319 -1.03 25.18 7.67
CA ILE A 319 -0.24 24.36 8.61
C ILE A 319 -1.03 24.25 9.91
N GLN A 320 -1.62 23.08 10.17
CA GLN A 320 -2.37 22.86 11.40
C GLN A 320 -1.46 22.64 12.60
N GLU A 321 -0.42 21.83 12.43
CA GLU A 321 0.49 21.46 13.50
C GLU A 321 1.94 21.46 13.00
N ARG A 322 2.85 21.97 13.83
CA ARG A 322 4.30 21.84 13.63
C ARG A 322 4.95 21.44 14.95
N VAL A 323 5.43 20.19 15.04
CA VAL A 323 6.05 19.63 16.25
C VAL A 323 7.49 19.25 15.96
N ILE A 324 8.44 19.84 16.68
CA ILE A 324 9.83 19.40 16.64
C ILE A 324 9.92 18.09 17.40
N LEU A 325 10.20 16.99 16.69
CA LEU A 325 10.31 15.66 17.28
C LEU A 325 11.72 15.42 17.85
N SER A 326 12.75 15.96 17.19
CA SER A 326 14.12 15.94 17.69
C SER A 326 14.86 17.16 17.15
N LYS A 327 15.72 17.77 17.96
CA LYS A 327 16.58 18.87 17.51
C LYS A 327 17.83 18.38 16.76
N GLY A 328 18.07 17.06 16.73
CA GLY A 328 19.33 16.47 16.34
C GLY A 328 20.43 16.81 17.36
N PHE A 329 21.24 15.83 17.73
CA PHE A 329 22.42 16.09 18.55
C PHE A 329 23.63 16.31 17.66
N GLN A 330 24.20 17.51 17.70
CA GLN A 330 25.52 17.77 17.12
C GLN A 330 26.60 17.17 18.04
N CYS A 331 26.68 15.84 18.06
CA CYS A 331 27.78 15.14 18.70
C CYS A 331 28.94 15.03 17.69
N SER A 332 30.12 15.56 18.05
CA SER A 332 31.32 15.43 17.21
C SER A 332 32.01 14.07 17.32
N LEU A 333 31.59 13.23 18.27
CA LEU A 333 32.14 11.89 18.48
C LEU A 333 31.60 10.91 17.43
N THR A 334 32.36 9.88 17.09
CA THR A 334 31.91 8.77 16.21
C THR A 334 30.94 7.86 16.96
N ASP A 335 30.16 7.04 16.24
CA ASP A 335 29.22 6.11 16.89
C ASP A 335 29.92 5.07 17.78
N GLU A 336 31.15 4.69 17.43
CA GLU A 336 32.02 3.83 18.24
C GLU A 336 32.38 4.49 19.58
N GLN A 337 32.77 5.76 19.55
CA GLN A 337 33.07 6.55 20.76
C GLN A 337 31.83 6.77 21.62
N VAL A 338 30.67 7.00 21.00
CA VAL A 338 29.40 7.10 21.73
C VAL A 338 29.02 5.76 22.36
N THR A 339 29.25 4.65 21.67
CA THR A 339 29.04 3.30 22.21
C THR A 339 29.98 3.00 23.38
N GLU A 340 31.23 3.45 23.30
CA GLU A 340 32.18 3.35 24.42
C GLU A 340 31.70 4.13 25.65
N ILE A 341 31.20 5.37 25.45
CA ILE A 341 30.55 6.14 26.51
C ILE A 341 29.34 5.39 27.08
N ALA A 342 28.48 4.83 26.23
CA ALA A 342 27.31 4.05 26.64
C ALA A 342 27.68 2.83 27.50
N ASN A 343 28.77 2.14 27.14
CA ASN A 343 29.29 1.00 27.89
C ASN A 343 29.80 1.37 29.28
N ARG A 344 30.29 2.61 29.48
CA ARG A 344 30.74 3.13 30.78
C ARG A 344 29.62 3.67 31.67
N LEU A 345 28.43 3.94 31.12
CA LEU A 345 27.30 4.39 31.93
C LEU A 345 26.82 3.28 32.88
N PRO A 346 26.57 3.57 34.16
CA PRO A 346 25.90 2.66 35.08
C PRO A 346 24.39 2.61 34.81
N LYS A 347 23.67 1.68 35.47
CA LYS A 347 22.20 1.69 35.46
C LYS A 347 21.68 2.97 36.13
N GLN A 348 20.61 3.55 35.60
CA GLN A 348 19.99 4.72 36.21
C GLN A 348 19.43 4.41 37.61
N PRO A 349 19.38 5.41 38.51
CA PRO A 349 19.77 6.82 38.32
C PRO A 349 21.29 7.06 38.36
N TRP A 350 21.78 7.98 37.53
CA TRP A 350 23.20 8.29 37.46
C TRP A 350 23.67 9.28 38.55
N PRO A 351 24.90 9.13 39.06
CA PRO A 351 25.47 10.09 40.01
C PRO A 351 25.68 11.46 39.36
N LYS A 352 25.60 12.53 40.18
CA LYS A 352 25.87 13.89 39.73
C LYS A 352 27.25 13.97 39.07
N ASN A 353 27.34 14.64 37.91
CA ASN A 353 28.56 14.81 37.12
C ASN A 353 29.15 13.53 36.47
N ILE A 354 28.37 12.46 36.26
CA ILE A 354 28.85 11.26 35.56
C ILE A 354 29.55 11.56 34.21
N HIS A 355 29.06 12.56 33.47
CA HIS A 355 29.65 13.00 32.21
C HIS A 355 31.07 13.53 32.36
N LYS A 356 31.44 14.13 33.51
CA LYS A 356 32.80 14.62 33.78
C LYS A 356 33.77 13.48 34.06
N VAL A 357 33.30 12.47 34.79
CA VAL A 357 34.09 11.28 35.11
C VAL A 357 34.43 10.54 33.81
N ILE A 358 33.42 10.25 32.99
CA ILE A 358 33.62 9.57 31.70
C ILE A 358 34.46 10.43 30.72
N ALA A 359 34.26 11.75 30.71
CA ALA A 359 35.08 12.66 29.91
C ALA A 359 36.56 12.61 30.29
N GLN A 360 36.87 12.59 31.58
CA GLN A 360 38.24 12.46 32.08
C GLN A 360 38.85 11.09 31.76
N GLU A 361 38.09 10.01 31.87
CA GLU A 361 38.55 8.65 31.57
C GLU A 361 38.87 8.44 30.08
N LEU A 362 38.03 8.97 29.19
CA LEU A 362 38.14 8.74 27.74
C LEU A 362 38.89 9.87 27.00
N GLY A 363 39.32 10.92 27.71
CA GLY A 363 40.03 12.06 27.11
C GLY A 363 39.16 12.95 26.22
N PHE A 364 37.84 12.97 26.45
CA PHE A 364 36.90 13.81 25.73
C PHE A 364 36.55 15.08 26.51
N SER A 365 36.01 16.10 25.84
CA SER A 365 35.47 17.26 26.55
C SER A 365 34.15 16.93 27.27
N ASN A 366 33.90 17.58 28.41
CA ASN A 366 32.65 17.44 29.17
C ASN A 366 31.41 17.65 28.28
N ASN A 367 31.48 18.60 27.34
CA ASN A 367 30.38 18.90 26.43
C ASN A 367 30.13 17.76 25.43
N GLN A 368 31.19 17.13 24.89
CA GLN A 368 31.07 15.98 23.98
C GLN A 368 30.39 14.81 24.67
N VAL A 369 30.82 14.46 25.90
CA VAL A 369 30.23 13.37 26.66
C VAL A 369 28.80 13.69 27.08
N SER A 370 28.52 14.93 27.52
CA SER A 370 27.15 15.33 27.84
C SER A 370 26.21 15.22 26.63
N THR A 371 26.68 15.63 25.45
CA THR A 371 25.90 15.55 24.21
C THR A 371 25.72 14.09 23.77
N ALA A 372 26.76 13.26 23.92
CA ALA A 372 26.67 11.82 23.66
C ALA A 372 25.69 11.12 24.61
N ILE A 373 25.65 11.49 25.89
CA ILE A 373 24.68 10.94 26.85
C ILE A 373 23.25 11.30 26.45
N LEU A 374 22.99 12.54 26.02
CA LEU A 374 21.67 12.92 25.50
C LEU A 374 21.30 12.13 24.24
N LEU A 375 22.26 11.90 23.35
CA LEU A 375 22.10 11.06 22.16
C LEU A 375 21.76 9.60 22.52
N ILE A 376 22.42 9.05 23.54
CA ILE A 376 22.14 7.69 24.04
C ILE A 376 20.75 7.61 24.70
N LEU A 377 20.32 8.64 25.42
CA LEU A 377 18.99 8.70 26.02
C LEU A 377 17.86 8.75 24.99
N ASP A 378 18.06 9.48 23.89
CA ASP A 378 17.09 9.56 22.78
C ASP A 378 17.02 8.24 22.00
N SER A 379 18.09 7.44 22.00
CA SER A 379 18.22 6.24 21.16
C SER A 379 18.99 5.09 21.84
N PRO A 380 18.50 4.57 22.98
CA PRO A 380 19.24 3.61 23.80
C PRO A 380 19.53 2.28 23.08
N GLU A 381 18.61 1.88 22.21
CA GLU A 381 18.69 0.68 21.37
C GLU A 381 19.84 0.72 20.35
N MET A 382 20.20 1.90 19.84
CA MET A 382 21.29 2.05 18.87
C MET A 382 22.67 1.82 19.49
N PHE A 383 22.83 2.13 20.78
CA PHE A 383 24.12 2.08 21.49
C PHE A 383 24.18 0.97 22.54
N GLY A 384 23.25 -0.01 22.50
CA GLY A 384 23.23 -1.14 23.43
C GLY A 384 22.99 -0.75 24.90
N ALA A 385 22.29 0.37 25.14
CA ALA A 385 22.09 0.96 26.47
C ALA A 385 20.69 0.75 27.05
N GLU A 386 19.83 -0.07 26.43
CA GLU A 386 18.43 -0.27 26.85
C GLU A 386 18.31 -0.70 28.32
N ASP A 387 19.08 -1.72 28.73
CA ASP A 387 19.05 -2.28 30.09
C ASP A 387 19.61 -1.33 31.16
N LYS A 388 20.22 -0.23 30.73
CA LYS A 388 20.83 0.77 31.61
C LYS A 388 19.91 1.98 31.83
N ILE A 389 18.97 2.21 30.93
CA ILE A 389 18.08 3.37 30.93
C ILE A 389 16.65 3.00 31.34
N LYS A 390 16.18 1.76 31.05
CA LYS A 390 14.90 1.24 31.56
C LYS A 390 15.08 0.73 33.01
N GLY A 391 15.02 1.65 33.97
CA GLY A 391 15.02 1.37 35.42
C GLY A 391 13.82 2.00 36.10
#